data_AF-A0A560CX27-F1
#
_entry.id   AF-A0A560CX27-F1
#
_cell.length_a   1.000
_cell.length_b   1.000
_cell.length_c   1.000
_cell.angle_alpha   90.00
_cell.angle_beta   90.00
_cell.angle_gamma   90.00
#
_symmetry.space_group_name_H-M   'P 1'
#
loop_
_entity.id
_entity.type
_entity.pdbx_description
1 polymer ?
#
loop_
_entity_poly.entity_id
_entity_poly.type
_entity_poly.pdbx_seq_one_letter_code
_entity_poly.pdbx_strand_id
1 'polypeptide(L)'
;MQDRHVRWEGVQISLVEYYRRHYLTPALERTASEPTWERQRATCLREILNEAHWANWEYCFKQARTPLGKEIILQKLRQLWPDRTIEELQHYVLQFYLVALCTNAVLTTVGKSFYKFDEATELQIKLYGQYGRDIYMLEIGIMDLAHDVFADDEAHAYEIATFKDERVAPLVQDMFRHLTTTKEQIIERTFDIAEFKRVDESIGRQKAALAAELTSNAP
;
A
#
# COMPACT_ATOMS: atom_id res chain seq x y z
N MET A 1 1.73 25.69 16.48
CA MET A 1 1.28 25.36 15.11
C MET A 1 2.46 25.60 14.18
N GLN A 2 3.31 24.58 14.00
CA GLN A 2 4.42 24.66 13.06
C GLN A 2 3.89 24.49 11.63
N ASP A 3 4.39 25.34 10.77
CA ASP A 3 3.96 25.60 9.40
C ASP A 3 3.87 24.32 8.55
N ARG A 4 2.63 23.91 8.22
CA ARG A 4 2.33 22.81 7.28
C ARG A 4 2.54 23.24 5.83
N HIS A 5 3.77 23.63 5.53
CA HIS A 5 4.17 23.96 4.17
C HIS A 5 5.05 22.87 3.60
N VAL A 6 4.72 22.43 2.40
CA VAL A 6 5.56 21.55 1.60
C VAL A 6 6.51 22.45 0.81
N ARG A 7 7.80 22.12 0.78
CA ARG A 7 8.75 22.75 -0.15
C ARG A 7 8.71 21.97 -1.45
N TRP A 8 8.18 22.58 -2.50
CA TRP A 8 8.20 22.05 -3.86
C TRP A 8 8.93 23.04 -4.76
N GLU A 9 10.00 22.62 -5.44
CA GLU A 9 10.78 23.45 -6.37
C GLU A 9 11.25 24.81 -5.78
N GLY A 10 11.54 24.85 -4.47
CA GLY A 10 11.98 26.06 -3.78
C GLY A 10 10.87 27.02 -3.35
N VAL A 11 9.60 26.71 -3.63
CA VAL A 11 8.44 27.51 -3.19
C VAL A 11 7.76 26.84 -1.99
N GLN A 12 7.42 27.65 -0.99
CA GLN A 12 6.69 27.22 0.19
C GLN A 12 5.18 27.28 -0.10
N ILE A 13 4.53 26.12 -0.20
CA ILE A 13 3.10 26.01 -0.54
C ILE A 13 2.36 25.22 0.54
N SER A 14 1.12 25.59 0.84
CA SER A 14 0.33 24.85 1.83
C SER A 14 0.03 23.44 1.30
N LEU A 15 -0.09 22.46 2.20
CA LEU A 15 -0.44 21.08 1.80
C LEU A 15 -1.77 21.01 1.03
N VAL A 16 -2.72 21.88 1.34
CA VAL A 16 -4.03 21.95 0.65
C VAL A 16 -3.86 22.42 -0.79
N GLU A 17 -3.07 23.47 -1.01
CA GLU A 17 -2.83 23.98 -2.35
C GLU A 17 -1.95 23.01 -3.16
N TYR A 18 -0.98 22.36 -2.50
CA TYR A 18 -0.20 21.28 -3.10
C TYR A 18 -1.09 20.13 -3.58
N TYR A 19 -1.97 19.63 -2.69
CA TYR A 19 -2.97 18.61 -3.00
C TYR A 19 -3.83 19.00 -4.21
N ARG A 20 -4.42 20.19 -4.15
CA ARG A 20 -5.34 20.67 -5.19
C ARG A 20 -4.63 20.71 -6.55
N ARG A 21 -3.46 21.35 -6.61
CA ARG A 21 -2.75 21.63 -7.86
C ARG A 21 -2.05 20.42 -8.44
N HIS A 22 -1.49 19.54 -7.62
CA HIS A 22 -0.60 18.48 -8.10
C HIS A 22 -1.20 17.08 -8.02
N TYR A 23 -2.24 16.86 -7.21
CA TYR A 23 -2.89 15.56 -7.07
C TYR A 23 -4.30 15.57 -7.65
N LEU A 24 -5.20 16.38 -7.07
CA LEU A 24 -6.62 16.33 -7.41
C LEU A 24 -6.91 16.82 -8.83
N THR A 25 -6.49 18.05 -9.18
CA THR A 25 -6.77 18.61 -10.51
C THR A 25 -6.21 17.72 -11.62
N PRO A 26 -4.94 17.29 -11.57
CA PRO A 26 -4.41 16.39 -12.59
C PRO A 26 -5.16 15.06 -12.70
N ALA A 27 -5.59 14.46 -11.59
CA ALA A 27 -6.36 13.20 -11.64
C ALA A 27 -7.74 13.39 -12.30
N LEU A 28 -8.42 14.50 -12.01
CA LEU A 28 -9.70 14.85 -12.64
C LEU A 28 -9.52 15.17 -14.13
N GLU A 29 -8.48 15.91 -14.49
CA GLU A 29 -8.15 16.24 -15.88
C GLU A 29 -7.81 14.99 -16.69
N ARG A 30 -6.94 14.11 -16.16
CA ARG A 30 -6.65 12.81 -16.79
C ARG A 30 -7.93 12.02 -17.03
N THR A 31 -8.77 11.91 -16.01
CA THR A 31 -10.07 11.24 -16.12
C THR A 31 -10.93 11.87 -17.20
N ALA A 32 -11.11 13.19 -17.21
CA ALA A 32 -11.97 13.90 -18.15
C ALA A 32 -11.43 13.88 -19.60
N SER A 33 -10.12 13.79 -19.77
CA SER A 33 -9.45 13.79 -21.07
C SER A 33 -9.61 12.47 -21.85
N GLU A 34 -10.05 11.40 -21.19
CA GLU A 34 -10.29 10.12 -21.85
C GLU A 34 -11.46 10.20 -22.85
N PRO A 35 -11.34 9.58 -24.04
CA PRO A 35 -12.24 9.83 -25.15
C PRO A 35 -13.60 9.12 -25.04
N THR A 36 -13.73 8.12 -24.18
CA THR A 36 -14.97 7.36 -24.00
C THR A 36 -15.32 7.23 -22.54
N TRP A 37 -16.62 7.12 -22.25
CA TRP A 37 -17.11 6.97 -20.88
C TRP A 37 -16.48 5.77 -20.15
N GLU A 38 -16.29 4.65 -20.85
CA GLU A 38 -15.64 3.45 -20.28
C GLU A 38 -14.18 3.72 -19.88
N ARG A 39 -13.45 4.49 -20.69
CA ARG A 39 -12.05 4.86 -20.39
C ARG A 39 -11.99 5.89 -19.27
N GLN A 40 -12.89 6.88 -19.26
CA GLN A 40 -13.02 7.83 -18.15
C GLN A 40 -13.29 7.08 -16.83
N ARG A 41 -14.24 6.13 -16.83
CA ARG A 41 -14.51 5.25 -15.69
C ARG A 41 -13.27 4.48 -15.25
N ALA A 42 -12.60 3.80 -16.19
CA ALA A 42 -11.42 2.99 -15.92
C ALA A 42 -10.27 3.83 -15.33
N THR A 43 -10.02 5.02 -15.89
CA THR A 43 -9.02 5.96 -15.41
C THR A 43 -9.38 6.49 -14.02
N CYS A 44 -10.63 6.87 -13.77
CA CYS A 44 -11.08 7.27 -12.43
C CYS A 44 -10.84 6.15 -11.38
N LEU A 45 -11.18 4.91 -11.71
CA LEU A 45 -10.96 3.75 -10.83
C LEU A 45 -9.47 3.47 -10.63
N ARG A 46 -8.66 3.60 -11.68
CA ARG A 46 -7.20 3.43 -11.60
C ARG A 46 -6.57 4.46 -10.66
N GLU A 47 -6.98 5.72 -10.75
CA GLU A 47 -6.51 6.78 -9.84
C GLU A 47 -6.84 6.41 -8.38
N ILE A 48 -8.07 5.96 -8.08
CA ILE A 48 -8.45 5.53 -6.72
C ILE A 48 -7.58 4.37 -6.21
N LEU A 49 -7.39 3.34 -7.03
CA LEU A 49 -6.61 2.15 -6.65
C LEU A 49 -5.11 2.48 -6.55
N ASN A 50 -4.62 3.44 -7.33
CA ASN A 50 -3.24 3.92 -7.19
C ASN A 50 -3.03 4.54 -5.82
N GLU A 51 -3.92 5.38 -5.32
CA GLU A 51 -3.75 6.06 -4.04
C GLU A 51 -3.83 5.13 -2.81
N ALA A 52 -4.33 3.89 -2.97
CA ALA A 52 -4.52 2.96 -1.86
C ALA A 52 -3.20 2.60 -1.13
N HIS A 53 -2.05 2.65 -1.81
CA HIS A 53 -0.78 2.32 -1.17
C HIS A 53 -0.40 3.31 -0.05
N TRP A 54 -0.77 4.60 -0.16
CA TRP A 54 -0.50 5.58 0.89
C TRP A 54 -1.25 5.27 2.18
N ALA A 55 -2.53 4.91 2.06
CA ALA A 55 -3.33 4.45 3.20
C ALA A 55 -2.76 3.16 3.80
N ASN A 56 -2.30 2.25 2.96
CA ASN A 56 -1.71 1.00 3.41
C ASN A 56 -0.37 1.22 4.13
N TRP A 57 0.50 2.07 3.59
CA TRP A 57 1.79 2.40 4.20
C TRP A 57 1.63 3.13 5.52
N GLU A 58 0.73 4.11 5.61
CA GLU A 58 0.48 4.82 6.88
C GLU A 58 -0.04 3.87 7.95
N TYR A 59 -1.02 3.02 7.58
CA TYR A 59 -1.59 2.04 8.49
C TYR A 59 -0.49 1.09 8.98
N CYS A 60 0.25 0.48 8.07
CA CYS A 60 1.29 -0.50 8.38
C CYS A 60 2.43 0.13 9.18
N PHE A 61 2.82 1.37 8.87
CA PHE A 61 3.82 2.11 9.62
C PHE A 61 3.42 2.34 11.09
N LYS A 62 2.13 2.59 11.35
CA LYS A 62 1.58 2.72 12.71
C LYS A 62 1.47 1.37 13.44
N GLN A 63 1.24 0.28 12.71
CA GLN A 63 1.13 -1.07 13.30
C GLN A 63 2.49 -1.71 13.59
N ALA A 64 3.55 -1.30 12.90
CA ALA A 64 4.90 -1.78 13.15
C ALA A 64 5.33 -1.51 14.60
N ARG A 65 5.66 -2.57 15.33
CA ARG A 65 6.00 -2.51 16.76
C ARG A 65 7.43 -2.04 16.98
N THR A 66 8.32 -2.37 16.05
CA THR A 66 9.77 -2.20 16.21
C THR A 66 10.35 -1.24 15.16
N PRO A 67 11.57 -0.71 15.38
CA PRO A 67 12.29 0.05 14.37
C PRO A 67 12.53 -0.75 13.08
N LEU A 68 12.80 -2.06 13.18
CA LEU A 68 13.02 -2.92 12.00
C LEU A 68 11.73 -3.14 11.21
N GLY A 69 10.58 -3.29 11.88
CA GLY A 69 9.29 -3.33 11.20
C GLY A 69 9.01 -2.02 10.45
N LYS A 70 9.23 -0.87 11.10
CA LYS A 70 9.06 0.46 10.47
C LYS A 70 9.97 0.66 9.26
N GLU A 71 11.15 0.06 9.29
CA GLU A 71 12.14 0.15 8.23
C GLU A 71 11.61 -0.39 6.89
N ILE A 72 10.69 -1.36 6.88
CA ILE A 72 10.04 -1.86 5.65
C ILE A 72 9.36 -0.72 4.87
N ILE A 73 8.64 0.17 5.56
CA ILE A 73 7.99 1.32 4.92
C ILE A 73 9.01 2.42 4.65
N LEU A 74 9.94 2.69 5.59
CA LEU A 74 10.97 3.72 5.40
C LEU A 74 11.86 3.44 4.19
N GLN A 75 12.21 2.19 3.90
CA GLN A 75 12.97 1.83 2.71
C GLN A 75 12.23 2.20 1.42
N LYS A 76 10.92 1.94 1.35
CA LYS A 76 10.09 2.33 0.20
C LYS A 76 10.02 3.84 0.06
N LEU A 77 9.91 4.57 1.19
CA LEU A 77 9.94 6.03 1.17
C LEU A 77 11.31 6.60 0.75
N ARG A 78 12.43 5.96 1.14
CA ARG A 78 13.78 6.36 0.70
C ARG A 78 14.02 6.15 -0.79
N GLN A 79 13.34 5.20 -1.43
CA GLN A 79 13.38 5.08 -2.90
C GLN A 79 12.76 6.29 -3.59
N LEU A 80 11.76 6.93 -2.97
CA LEU A 80 11.13 8.15 -3.47
C LEU A 80 11.90 9.41 -3.08
N TRP A 81 12.46 9.43 -1.87
CA TRP A 81 13.16 10.56 -1.30
C TRP A 81 14.45 10.13 -0.59
N PRO A 82 15.55 9.89 -1.33
CA PRO A 82 16.77 9.31 -0.79
C PRO A 82 17.50 10.21 0.22
N ASP A 83 17.41 11.52 0.05
CA ASP A 83 18.17 12.50 0.85
C ASP A 83 17.43 12.99 2.10
N ARG A 84 16.35 12.32 2.51
CA ARG A 84 15.49 12.75 3.62
C ARG A 84 15.79 12.00 4.91
N THR A 85 15.65 12.73 6.01
CA THR A 85 15.76 12.17 7.37
C THR A 85 14.56 11.27 7.68
N ILE A 86 14.73 10.34 8.63
CA ILE A 86 13.63 9.46 9.08
C ILE A 86 12.43 10.28 9.56
N GLU A 87 12.68 11.37 10.31
CA GLU A 87 11.62 12.26 10.78
C GLU A 87 10.85 12.90 9.62
N GLU A 88 11.54 13.40 8.59
CA GLU A 88 10.88 13.92 7.39
C GLU A 88 10.05 12.85 6.68
N LEU A 89 10.58 11.64 6.52
CA LEU A 89 9.86 10.53 5.87
C LEU A 89 8.58 10.14 6.64
N GLN A 90 8.63 10.15 7.97
CA GLN A 90 7.47 9.93 8.83
C GLN A 90 6.40 11.01 8.64
N HIS A 91 6.83 12.27 8.51
CA HIS A 91 5.90 13.35 8.20
C HIS A 91 5.32 13.22 6.79
N TYR A 92 6.12 12.80 5.81
CA TYR A 92 5.67 12.64 4.43
C TYR A 92 4.63 11.53 4.28
N VAL A 93 4.82 10.35 4.90
CA VAL A 93 3.83 9.27 4.80
C VAL A 93 2.46 9.71 5.34
N LEU A 94 2.43 10.49 6.43
CA LEU A 94 1.19 11.05 6.95
C LEU A 94 0.60 12.10 6.00
N GLN A 95 1.42 13.00 5.46
CA GLN A 95 0.95 14.04 4.53
C GLN A 95 0.35 13.42 3.27
N PHE A 96 1.05 12.47 2.63
CA PHE A 96 0.55 11.80 1.43
C PHE A 96 -0.65 10.90 1.70
N TYR A 97 -0.74 10.28 2.89
CA TYR A 97 -1.97 9.61 3.30
C TYR A 97 -3.17 10.56 3.36
N LEU A 98 -3.02 11.75 3.96
CA LEU A 98 -4.10 12.74 4.02
C LEU A 98 -4.50 13.24 2.62
N VAL A 99 -3.51 13.45 1.74
CA VAL A 99 -3.73 13.78 0.33
C VAL A 99 -4.53 12.67 -0.36
N ALA A 100 -4.08 11.42 -0.26
CA ALA A 100 -4.74 10.25 -0.83
C ALA A 100 -6.18 10.07 -0.32
N LEU A 101 -6.41 10.28 0.97
CA LEU A 101 -7.74 10.20 1.58
C LEU A 101 -8.70 11.24 0.98
N CYS A 102 -8.24 12.49 0.83
CA CYS A 102 -9.01 13.55 0.19
C CYS A 102 -9.23 13.27 -1.31
N THR A 103 -8.19 12.87 -2.05
CA THR A 103 -8.28 12.47 -3.48
C THR A 103 -9.34 11.39 -3.65
N ASN A 104 -9.24 10.30 -2.89
CA ASN A 104 -10.15 9.16 -2.98
C ASN A 104 -11.58 9.51 -2.62
N ALA A 105 -11.81 10.39 -1.64
CA ALA A 105 -13.16 10.84 -1.32
C ALA A 105 -13.83 11.57 -2.50
N VAL A 106 -13.08 12.48 -3.16
CA VAL A 106 -13.58 13.20 -4.32
C VAL A 106 -13.79 12.26 -5.51
N LEU A 107 -12.78 11.46 -5.86
CA LEU A 107 -12.87 10.54 -7.00
C LEU A 107 -13.95 9.47 -6.82
N THR A 108 -14.14 8.97 -5.59
CA THR A 108 -15.23 8.03 -5.28
C THR A 108 -16.59 8.71 -5.48
N THR A 109 -16.74 9.97 -5.06
CA THR A 109 -17.97 10.74 -5.25
C THR A 109 -18.26 10.96 -6.74
N VAL A 110 -17.23 11.32 -7.51
CA VAL A 110 -17.31 11.44 -8.98
C VAL A 110 -17.70 10.09 -9.60
N GLY A 111 -17.05 9.00 -9.19
CA GLY A 111 -17.30 7.66 -9.69
C GLY A 111 -18.72 7.15 -9.41
N LYS A 112 -19.26 7.43 -8.22
CA LYS A 112 -20.67 7.14 -7.89
C LYS A 112 -21.63 7.95 -8.75
N SER A 113 -21.34 9.24 -8.94
CA SER A 113 -22.23 10.17 -9.63
C SER A 113 -22.26 9.96 -11.15
N PHE A 114 -21.11 9.64 -11.76
CA PHE A 114 -20.94 9.65 -13.22
C PHE A 114 -20.54 8.30 -13.83
N TYR A 115 -19.90 7.42 -13.06
CA TYR A 115 -19.28 6.19 -13.58
C TYR A 115 -19.86 4.88 -13.03
N LYS A 116 -21.03 4.97 -12.38
CA LYS A 116 -21.77 3.83 -11.82
C LYS A 116 -20.90 2.96 -10.90
N PHE A 117 -20.13 3.58 -10.01
CA PHE A 117 -19.52 2.84 -8.91
C PHE A 117 -20.61 2.41 -7.94
N ASP A 118 -21.02 1.16 -8.08
CA ASP A 118 -22.00 0.48 -7.25
C ASP A 118 -21.34 -0.15 -6.01
N GLU A 119 -22.16 -0.77 -5.16
CA GLU A 119 -21.69 -1.45 -3.95
C GLU A 119 -20.64 -2.54 -4.27
N ALA A 120 -20.79 -3.25 -5.39
CA ALA A 120 -19.81 -4.25 -5.81
C ALA A 120 -18.44 -3.61 -6.11
N THR A 121 -18.41 -2.48 -6.82
CA THR A 121 -17.17 -1.73 -7.09
C THR A 121 -16.53 -1.23 -5.79
N GLU A 122 -17.34 -0.75 -4.83
CA GLU A 122 -16.83 -0.33 -3.51
C GLU A 122 -16.19 -1.49 -2.73
N LEU A 123 -16.82 -2.66 -2.73
CA LEU A 123 -16.29 -3.87 -2.09
C LEU A 123 -14.98 -4.32 -2.75
N GLN A 124 -14.88 -4.22 -4.08
CA GLN A 124 -13.65 -4.52 -4.82
C GLN A 124 -12.51 -3.56 -4.44
N ILE A 125 -12.78 -2.25 -4.34
CA ILE A 125 -11.79 -1.26 -3.88
C ILE A 125 -11.31 -1.59 -2.45
N LYS A 126 -12.24 -1.92 -1.55
CA LYS A 126 -11.92 -2.30 -0.16
C LYS A 126 -11.09 -3.57 -0.11
N LEU A 127 -11.44 -4.59 -0.89
CA LEU A 127 -10.70 -5.84 -1.01
C LEU A 127 -9.26 -5.58 -1.49
N TYR A 128 -9.10 -4.82 -2.57
CA TYR A 128 -7.79 -4.45 -3.09
C TYR A 128 -6.94 -3.72 -2.02
N GLY A 129 -7.54 -2.76 -1.32
CA GLY A 129 -6.87 -2.03 -0.24
C GLY A 129 -6.44 -2.95 0.91
N GLN A 130 -7.34 -3.83 1.38
CA GLN A 130 -7.03 -4.78 2.45
C GLN A 130 -5.93 -5.77 2.05
N TYR A 131 -6.04 -6.36 0.86
CA TYR A 131 -5.04 -7.31 0.38
C TYR A 131 -3.66 -6.66 0.27
N GLY A 132 -3.59 -5.40 -0.17
CA GLY A 132 -2.36 -4.62 -0.15
C GLY A 132 -1.80 -4.38 1.26
N ARG A 133 -2.64 -4.18 2.28
CA ARG A 133 -2.20 -4.09 3.69
C ARG A 133 -1.63 -5.41 4.18
N ASP A 134 -2.29 -6.52 3.87
CA ASP A 134 -1.90 -7.85 4.35
C ASP A 134 -0.51 -8.24 3.85
N ILE A 135 -0.11 -7.77 2.66
CA ILE A 135 1.25 -7.95 2.14
C ILE A 135 2.28 -7.23 3.01
N TYR A 136 2.08 -5.95 3.28
CA TYR A 136 3.02 -5.17 4.08
C TYR A 136 3.05 -5.62 5.55
N MET A 137 1.90 -6.01 6.11
CA MET A 137 1.84 -6.56 7.47
C MET A 137 2.62 -7.86 7.61
N LEU A 138 2.69 -8.69 6.55
CA LEU A 138 3.55 -9.88 6.55
C LEU A 138 5.04 -9.51 6.59
N GLU A 139 5.48 -8.57 5.75
CA GLU A 139 6.88 -8.10 5.74
C GLU A 139 7.27 -7.50 7.10
N ILE A 140 6.39 -6.66 7.67
CA ILE A 140 6.60 -6.00 8.96
C ILE A 140 6.62 -7.03 10.10
N GLY A 141 5.67 -7.96 10.10
CA GLY A 141 5.54 -8.95 11.18
C GLY A 141 6.80 -9.80 11.34
N ILE A 142 7.45 -10.18 10.23
CA ILE A 142 8.69 -10.97 10.29
C ILE A 142 9.88 -10.12 10.75
N MET A 143 9.97 -8.86 10.33
CA MET A 143 11.02 -7.97 10.83
C MET A 143 10.84 -7.61 12.30
N ASP A 144 9.59 -7.43 12.75
CA ASP A 144 9.27 -7.26 14.17
C ASP A 144 9.65 -8.51 14.97
N LEU A 145 9.39 -9.71 14.44
CA LEU A 145 9.81 -10.97 15.08
C LEU A 145 11.34 -11.08 15.18
N ALA A 146 12.08 -10.79 14.10
CA ALA A 146 13.54 -10.79 14.13
C ALA A 146 14.10 -9.80 15.16
N HIS A 147 13.49 -8.62 15.27
CA HIS A 147 13.87 -7.62 16.27
C HIS A 147 13.63 -8.09 17.70
N ASP A 148 12.47 -8.68 17.97
CA ASP A 148 12.10 -9.13 19.32
C ASP A 148 13.06 -10.21 19.84
N VAL A 149 13.60 -11.05 18.95
CA VAL A 149 14.57 -12.12 19.29
C VAL A 149 16.00 -11.60 19.41
N PHE A 150 16.35 -10.51 18.72
CA PHE A 150 17.73 -10.03 18.57
C PHE A 150 18.48 -9.79 19.90
N ALA A 151 17.78 -9.31 20.93
CA ALA A 151 18.40 -9.02 22.21
C ALA A 151 18.83 -10.27 22.99
N ASP A 152 18.10 -11.38 22.80
CA ASP A 152 18.30 -12.63 23.55
C ASP A 152 19.11 -13.65 22.73
N ASP A 153 18.90 -13.69 21.42
CA ASP A 153 19.58 -14.60 20.49
C ASP A 153 19.80 -13.92 19.13
N GLU A 154 20.94 -13.23 19.00
CA GLU A 154 21.35 -12.56 17.77
C GLU A 154 21.48 -13.54 16.59
N ALA A 155 21.96 -14.76 16.83
CA ALA A 155 22.11 -15.76 15.76
C ALA A 155 20.75 -16.18 15.21
N HIS A 156 19.78 -16.44 16.09
CA HIS A 156 18.42 -16.77 15.67
C HIS A 156 17.71 -15.60 14.98
N ALA A 157 17.96 -14.36 15.42
CA ALA A 157 17.44 -13.18 14.72
C ALA A 157 17.97 -13.07 13.28
N TYR A 158 19.25 -13.40 13.05
CA TYR A 158 19.80 -13.48 11.70
C TYR A 158 19.16 -14.60 10.87
N GLU A 159 18.90 -15.77 11.46
CA GLU A 159 18.19 -16.85 10.77
C GLU A 159 16.78 -16.42 10.33
N ILE A 160 16.05 -15.69 11.17
CA ILE A 160 14.72 -15.14 10.82
C ILE A 160 14.83 -14.13 9.68
N ALA A 161 15.87 -13.29 9.68
CA ALA A 161 16.12 -12.35 8.59
C ALA A 161 16.45 -13.08 7.28
N THR A 162 17.27 -14.13 7.32
CA THR A 162 17.54 -15.00 6.16
C THR A 162 16.26 -15.69 5.67
N PHE A 163 15.44 -16.22 6.59
CA PHE A 163 14.15 -16.81 6.27
C PHE A 163 13.22 -15.82 5.56
N LYS A 164 13.20 -14.55 6.00
CA LYS A 164 12.44 -13.50 5.33
C LYS A 164 12.87 -13.38 3.86
N ASP A 165 14.16 -13.27 3.60
CA ASP A 165 14.67 -12.99 2.26
C ASP A 165 14.56 -14.20 1.33
N GLU A 166 14.79 -15.41 1.84
CA GLU A 166 14.78 -16.63 1.03
C GLU A 166 13.38 -17.21 0.80
N ARG A 167 12.47 -17.05 1.77
CA ARG A 167 11.18 -17.77 1.80
C ARG A 167 9.99 -16.85 1.72
N VAL A 168 10.03 -15.73 2.44
CA VAL A 168 8.88 -14.82 2.52
C VAL A 168 8.89 -13.82 1.38
N ALA A 169 10.05 -13.31 0.98
CA ALA A 169 10.15 -12.35 -0.12
C ALA A 169 9.60 -12.91 -1.45
N PRO A 170 9.86 -14.17 -1.85
CA PRO A 170 9.20 -14.77 -3.02
C PRO A 170 7.68 -14.82 -2.89
N LEU A 171 7.14 -15.20 -1.73
CA LEU A 171 5.70 -15.22 -1.48
C LEU A 171 5.10 -13.80 -1.57
N VAL A 172 5.78 -12.81 -1.01
CA VAL A 172 5.39 -11.39 -1.08
C VAL A 172 5.37 -10.91 -2.54
N GLN A 173 6.36 -11.29 -3.36
CA GLN A 173 6.38 -10.97 -4.78
C GLN A 173 5.17 -11.59 -5.51
N ASP A 174 4.83 -12.84 -5.21
CA ASP A 174 3.65 -13.50 -5.77
C ASP A 174 2.35 -12.82 -5.33
N MET A 175 2.26 -12.38 -4.07
CA MET A 175 1.13 -11.60 -3.58
C MET A 175 1.01 -10.25 -4.31
N PHE A 176 2.11 -9.53 -4.54
CA PHE A 176 2.09 -8.27 -5.31
C PHE A 176 1.70 -8.49 -6.77
N ARG A 177 2.14 -9.61 -7.39
CA ARG A 177 1.71 -9.98 -8.73
C ARG A 177 0.19 -10.20 -8.76
N HIS A 178 -0.34 -10.95 -7.80
CA HIS A 178 -1.77 -11.17 -7.65
C HIS A 178 -2.55 -9.87 -7.39
N LEU A 179 -2.03 -8.97 -6.55
CA LEU A 179 -2.62 -7.65 -6.29
C LEU A 179 -2.67 -6.81 -7.58
N THR A 180 -1.60 -6.84 -8.39
CA THR A 180 -1.53 -6.13 -9.67
C THR A 180 -2.53 -6.69 -10.67
N THR A 181 -2.65 -8.01 -10.80
CA THR A 181 -3.67 -8.65 -11.64
C THR A 181 -5.08 -8.28 -11.17
N THR A 182 -5.33 -8.34 -9.86
CA THR A 182 -6.62 -7.97 -9.25
C THR A 182 -6.99 -6.52 -9.59
N LYS A 183 -6.02 -5.60 -9.52
CA LYS A 183 -6.21 -4.19 -9.87
C LYS A 183 -6.72 -4.03 -11.31
N GLU A 184 -6.03 -4.63 -12.28
CA GLU A 184 -6.41 -4.49 -13.69
C GLU A 184 -7.76 -5.16 -13.95
N GLN A 185 -8.03 -6.32 -13.36
CA GLN A 185 -9.33 -6.98 -13.45
C GLN A 185 -10.49 -6.10 -12.91
N ILE A 186 -10.28 -5.40 -11.80
CA ILE A 186 -11.26 -4.46 -11.23
C ILE A 186 -11.49 -3.28 -12.19
N ILE A 187 -10.41 -2.72 -12.75
CA ILE A 187 -10.47 -1.59 -13.70
C ILE A 187 -11.25 -1.99 -14.96
N GLU A 188 -10.95 -3.18 -15.51
CA GLU A 188 -11.53 -3.71 -16.73
C GLU A 188 -12.91 -4.36 -16.55
N ARG A 189 -13.41 -4.45 -15.31
CA ARG A 189 -14.66 -5.12 -14.94
C ARG A 189 -14.68 -6.62 -15.25
N THR A 190 -13.51 -7.26 -15.18
CA THR A 190 -13.30 -8.70 -15.39
C THR A 190 -13.00 -9.44 -14.08
N PHE A 191 -13.10 -8.76 -12.93
CA PHE A 191 -12.82 -9.34 -11.61
C PHE A 191 -13.68 -10.56 -11.30
N ASP A 192 -13.03 -11.70 -11.14
CA ASP A 192 -13.62 -12.96 -10.71
C ASP A 192 -13.27 -13.25 -9.23
N ILE A 193 -14.29 -13.16 -8.37
CA ILE A 193 -14.14 -13.43 -6.94
C ILE A 193 -13.79 -14.89 -6.64
N ALA A 194 -14.22 -15.85 -7.46
CA ALA A 194 -13.92 -17.26 -7.25
C ALA A 194 -12.45 -17.54 -7.57
N GLU A 195 -11.94 -16.96 -8.66
CA GLU A 195 -10.52 -17.01 -8.97
C GLU A 195 -9.67 -16.35 -7.87
N PHE A 196 -10.04 -15.13 -7.46
CA PHE A 196 -9.34 -14.41 -6.39
C PHE A 196 -9.24 -15.26 -5.11
N LYS A 197 -10.37 -15.82 -4.65
CA LYS A 197 -10.41 -16.68 -3.45
C LYS A 197 -9.52 -17.91 -3.58
N ARG A 198 -9.53 -18.59 -4.73
CA ARG A 198 -8.70 -19.76 -4.96
C ARG A 198 -7.20 -19.45 -4.85
N VAL A 199 -6.78 -18.31 -5.39
CA VAL A 199 -5.39 -17.86 -5.30
C VAL A 199 -5.06 -17.45 -3.86
N ASP A 200 -5.94 -16.69 -3.20
CA ASP A 200 -5.77 -16.27 -1.81
C ASP A 200 -5.68 -17.46 -0.84
N GLU A 201 -6.50 -18.50 -1.01
CA GLU A 201 -6.42 -19.74 -0.25
C GLU A 201 -5.09 -20.49 -0.46
N SER A 202 -4.58 -20.48 -1.69
CA SER A 202 -3.27 -21.08 -2.00
C SER A 202 -2.15 -20.34 -1.27
N ILE A 203 -2.20 -19.00 -1.29
CA ILE A 203 -1.27 -18.13 -0.56
C ILE A 203 -1.41 -18.34 0.96
N GLY A 204 -2.64 -18.48 1.45
CA GLY A 204 -2.92 -18.78 2.86
C GLY A 204 -2.29 -20.09 3.32
N ARG A 205 -2.36 -21.15 2.50
CA ARG A 205 -1.67 -22.42 2.79
C ARG A 205 -0.15 -22.26 2.83
N GLN A 206 0.43 -21.47 1.93
CA GLN A 206 1.87 -21.18 1.93
C GLN A 206 2.28 -20.40 3.18
N LYS A 207 1.53 -19.36 3.56
CA LYS A 207 1.77 -18.61 4.81
C LYS A 207 1.72 -19.53 6.03
N ALA A 208 0.74 -20.43 6.11
CA ALA A 208 0.61 -21.38 7.21
C ALA A 208 1.79 -22.37 7.27
N ALA A 209 2.25 -22.86 6.12
CA ALA A 209 3.43 -23.73 6.05
C ALA A 209 4.72 -23.00 6.51
N LEU A 210 4.91 -21.75 6.09
CA LEU A 210 6.04 -20.92 6.53
C LEU A 210 5.99 -20.62 8.03
N ALA A 211 4.80 -20.36 8.58
CA ALA A 211 4.64 -20.17 10.02
C ALA A 211 4.96 -21.45 10.82
N ALA A 212 4.57 -22.62 10.31
CA ALA A 212 4.92 -23.90 10.91
C ALA A 212 6.43 -24.14 10.89
N GLU A 213 7.12 -23.82 9.79
CA GLU A 213 8.58 -23.93 9.65
C GLU A 213 9.32 -23.05 10.65
N LEU A 214 8.88 -21.80 10.82
CA LEU A 214 9.45 -20.86 11.81
C LEU A 214 9.26 -21.37 13.25
N THR A 215 8.10 -21.94 13.56
CA THR A 215 7.80 -22.43 14.92
C THR A 215 8.44 -23.78 15.23
N SER A 216 8.65 -24.65 14.23
CA SER A 216 9.35 -25.93 14.41
C SER A 216 10.87 -25.76 14.56
N ASN A 217 11.41 -24.65 14.04
CA ASN A 217 12.83 -24.32 14.12
C ASN A 217 13.17 -23.40 15.31
N ALA A 218 12.17 -23.05 16.14
CA ALA A 218 12.41 -22.34 17.39
C ALA A 218 12.95 -23.35 18.45
N PRO A 219 14.11 -23.08 19.09
CA PRO A 219 14.72 -23.98 20.07
C PRO A 219 13.92 -24.15 21.37
#